data_AF-A0A9N9EA25-F1
#
_entry.id   AF-A0A9N9EA25-F1
#
_cell.length_a   1.000
_cell.length_b   1.000
_cell.length_c   1.000
_cell.angle_alpha   90.00
_cell.angle_beta   90.00
_cell.angle_gamma   90.00
#
_symmetry.space_group_name_H-M   'P 1'
#
loop_
_entity.id
_entity.type
_entity.pdbx_description
1 polymer ?
#
loop_
_entity_poly.entity_id
_entity_poly.type
_entity_poly.pdbx_seq_one_letter_code
_entity_poly.pdbx_strand_id
1 'polypeptide(L)'
;MVCPHLDVTACKDKYSKDARILAKLTFTNIWKSLMPSFQFMSSKTDLYKTCEIMKMDIRYASQYEKKLELTNSYLAHLNQAQKEHDYYNANIINAVEDSKHNPNVVSSQILFKSFSEDLVSIVNRFTRINFNVAQRYLNGEGFQYYDFKNYFQAFKKLPHIQKYHHFYFTSQHSGIIFFKDNLDDNYESFTICPFSFNADTPLPTIDAKPLSQKRQEELYKEIAPYIDLPFRSIICSEPKIQNKK
;
A
#
# COMPACT_ATOMS: atom_id res chain seq x y z
N MET A 1 -9.92 -12.86 -27.61
CA MET A 1 -9.45 -13.33 -26.28
C MET A 1 -10.25 -12.56 -25.23
N VAL A 2 -11.27 -13.20 -24.68
CA VAL A 2 -12.28 -12.59 -23.81
C VAL A 2 -11.87 -12.87 -22.37
N CYS A 3 -11.73 -11.82 -21.54
CA CYS A 3 -11.52 -11.96 -20.09
C CYS A 3 -12.65 -12.82 -19.50
N PRO A 4 -12.34 -13.80 -18.61
CA PRO A 4 -13.39 -14.56 -17.96
C PRO A 4 -14.24 -13.60 -17.14
N HIS A 5 -15.55 -13.63 -17.42
CA HIS A 5 -16.57 -12.93 -16.65
C HIS A 5 -16.35 -13.25 -15.16
N LEU A 6 -15.99 -12.24 -14.36
CA LEU A 6 -16.26 -12.30 -12.93
C LEU A 6 -17.79 -12.44 -12.81
N ASP A 7 -18.25 -13.61 -12.40
CA ASP A 7 -19.66 -13.86 -12.17
C ASP A 7 -20.11 -13.00 -10.98
N VAL A 8 -20.74 -11.87 -11.28
CA VAL A 8 -21.22 -10.87 -10.31
C VAL A 8 -22.16 -11.51 -9.28
N THR A 9 -22.81 -12.62 -9.66
CA THR A 9 -23.71 -13.41 -8.83
C THR A 9 -22.98 -14.09 -7.68
N ALA A 10 -21.84 -14.74 -7.95
CA ALA A 10 -21.03 -15.42 -6.94
C ALA A 10 -20.42 -14.47 -5.89
N CYS A 11 -20.22 -13.20 -6.25
CA CYS A 11 -19.66 -12.19 -5.37
C CYS A 11 -20.73 -11.56 -4.44
N LYS A 12 -22.01 -11.52 -4.87
CA LYS A 12 -23.14 -11.09 -4.03
C LYS A 12 -23.49 -12.10 -2.93
N ASP A 13 -23.30 -13.39 -3.18
CA ASP A 13 -23.58 -14.43 -2.18
C ASP A 13 -22.53 -14.48 -1.06
N LYS A 14 -21.31 -13.97 -1.30
CA LYS A 14 -20.20 -13.95 -0.34
C LYS A 14 -20.18 -12.71 0.56
N TYR A 15 -20.78 -11.60 0.13
CA TYR A 15 -20.82 -10.34 0.87
C TYR A 15 -22.26 -9.84 0.91
N SER A 16 -22.86 -9.86 2.10
CA SER A 16 -24.25 -9.49 2.46
C SER A 16 -24.98 -8.51 1.51
N LYS A 17 -26.31 -8.65 1.42
CA LYS A 17 -27.29 -7.94 0.54
C LYS A 17 -27.10 -6.42 0.36
N ASP A 18 -26.30 -5.75 1.19
CA ASP A 18 -25.98 -4.32 1.10
C ASP A 18 -24.66 -3.98 0.40
N ALA A 19 -23.87 -4.95 -0.05
CA ALA A 19 -22.63 -4.72 -0.78
C ALA A 19 -22.91 -4.34 -2.24
N ARG A 20 -22.68 -3.06 -2.58
CA ARG A 20 -22.68 -2.61 -3.99
C ARG A 20 -21.32 -2.88 -4.61
N ILE A 21 -21.24 -3.99 -5.33
CA ILE A 21 -20.03 -4.37 -6.08
C ILE A 21 -19.93 -3.46 -7.29
N LEU A 22 -18.88 -2.64 -7.33
CA LEU A 22 -18.57 -1.79 -8.47
C LEU A 22 -17.46 -2.44 -9.28
N ALA A 23 -17.67 -2.63 -10.58
CA ALA A 23 -16.62 -3.12 -11.45
C ALA A 23 -15.43 -2.14 -11.44
N LYS A 24 -14.20 -2.65 -11.51
CA LYS A 24 -12.97 -1.84 -11.52
C LYS A 24 -13.04 -0.72 -12.57
N LEU A 25 -13.56 -1.03 -13.76
CA LEU A 25 -13.72 -0.06 -14.85
C LEU A 25 -14.65 1.09 -14.45
N THR A 26 -15.80 0.79 -13.86
CA THR A 26 -16.78 1.77 -13.40
C THR A 26 -16.19 2.64 -12.29
N PHE A 27 -15.46 2.03 -11.35
CA PHE A 27 -14.72 2.77 -10.31
C PHE A 27 -13.71 3.74 -10.92
N THR A 28 -12.87 3.25 -11.85
CA THR A 28 -11.84 4.07 -12.51
C THR A 28 -12.44 5.23 -13.29
N ASN A 29 -13.58 5.04 -13.96
CA ASN A 29 -14.25 6.11 -14.71
C ASN A 29 -14.81 7.20 -13.79
N ILE A 30 -15.48 6.80 -12.70
CA ILE A 30 -15.99 7.74 -11.70
C ILE A 30 -14.84 8.51 -11.06
N TRP A 31 -13.76 7.81 -10.68
CA TRP A 31 -12.57 8.44 -10.11
C TRP A 31 -11.94 9.47 -11.05
N LYS A 32 -11.72 9.13 -12.32
CA LYS A 32 -11.17 10.05 -13.31
C LYS A 32 -12.07 11.27 -13.56
N SER A 33 -13.39 11.08 -13.48
CA SER A 33 -14.36 12.18 -13.62
C SER A 33 -14.34 13.13 -12.43
N LEU A 34 -14.20 12.61 -11.20
CA LEU A 34 -14.26 13.42 -9.98
C LEU A 34 -12.90 14.02 -9.61
N MET A 35 -11.82 13.34 -9.97
CA MET A 35 -10.44 13.70 -9.59
C MET A 35 -9.54 13.70 -10.84
N PRO A 36 -9.78 14.58 -11.83
CA PRO A 36 -9.05 14.56 -13.11
C PRO A 36 -7.55 14.83 -12.96
N SER A 37 -7.15 15.51 -11.89
CA SER A 37 -5.75 15.77 -11.54
C SER A 37 -5.04 14.57 -10.90
N PHE A 38 -5.76 13.55 -10.45
CA PHE A 38 -5.21 12.37 -9.75
C PHE A 38 -5.30 11.12 -10.63
N GLN A 39 -4.19 10.78 -11.28
CA GLN A 39 -4.11 9.62 -12.16
C GLN A 39 -3.61 8.38 -11.41
N PHE A 40 -4.30 7.24 -11.59
CA PHE A 40 -3.81 5.96 -11.09
C PHE A 40 -2.53 5.56 -11.83
N MET A 41 -1.42 5.42 -11.10
CA MET A 41 -0.23 4.79 -11.64
C MET A 41 -0.49 3.31 -11.93
N SER A 42 -0.09 2.81 -13.10
CA SER A 42 -0.09 1.37 -13.38
C SER A 42 0.81 0.64 -12.37
N SER A 43 0.41 -0.57 -11.96
CA SER A 43 1.15 -1.41 -11.01
C SER A 43 2.61 -1.57 -11.44
N LYS A 44 3.50 -1.16 -10.52
CA LYS A 44 4.96 -1.21 -10.51
C LYS A 44 5.58 -2.30 -11.41
N THR A 45 6.22 -1.86 -12.49
CA THR A 45 7.65 -2.17 -12.65
C THR A 45 8.39 -0.98 -12.10
N ASP A 46 9.42 -1.16 -11.26
CA ASP A 46 10.25 -0.06 -10.72
C ASP A 46 11.08 0.65 -11.81
N LEU A 47 10.78 0.39 -13.08
CA LEU A 47 11.47 0.88 -14.26
C LEU A 47 10.43 1.47 -15.21
N TYR A 48 10.67 2.72 -15.62
CA TYR A 48 9.86 3.44 -16.61
C TYR A 48 9.87 2.68 -17.94
N LYS A 49 8.68 2.28 -18.43
CA LYS A 49 8.52 1.40 -19.58
C LYS A 49 9.28 1.88 -20.83
N THR A 50 9.31 3.19 -21.08
CA THR A 50 10.02 3.77 -22.22
C THR A 50 11.54 3.65 -22.07
N CYS A 51 12.08 3.85 -20.86
CA CYS A 51 13.50 3.61 -20.59
C CYS A 51 13.88 2.15 -20.83
N GLU A 52 13.02 1.20 -20.45
CA GLU A 52 13.28 -0.22 -20.68
C GLU A 52 13.28 -0.57 -22.17
N ILE A 53 12.33 -0.05 -22.94
CA ILE A 53 12.27 -0.24 -24.39
C ILE A 53 13.54 0.32 -25.04
N MET A 54 13.92 1.56 -24.73
CA MET A 54 15.12 2.20 -25.28
C MET A 54 16.39 1.42 -24.93
N LYS A 55 16.54 0.92 -23.70
CA LYS A 55 17.68 0.07 -23.30
C LYS A 55 17.71 -1.26 -24.05
N MET A 56 16.55 -1.88 -24.29
CA MET A 56 16.44 -3.11 -25.09
C MET A 56 16.83 -2.82 -26.54
N ASP A 57 16.33 -1.75 -27.14
CA ASP A 57 16.64 -1.37 -28.52
C ASP A 57 18.15 -1.12 -28.70
N ILE A 58 18.79 -0.42 -27.75
CA ILE A 58 20.25 -0.22 -27.74
C ILE A 58 21.01 -1.55 -27.59
N ARG A 59 20.52 -2.46 -26.74
CA ARG A 59 21.16 -3.76 -26.49
C ARG A 59 21.12 -4.67 -27.72
N TYR A 60 19.98 -4.70 -28.42
CA TYR A 60 19.76 -5.59 -29.56
C TYR A 60 20.12 -4.96 -30.92
N ALA A 61 20.50 -3.69 -30.96
CA ALA A 61 21.01 -3.06 -32.17
C ALA A 61 22.33 -3.71 -32.63
N SER A 62 22.30 -4.35 -33.80
CA SER A 62 23.46 -4.99 -34.44
C SER A 62 24.32 -4.02 -35.25
N GLN A 63 23.71 -2.97 -35.80
CA GLN A 63 24.38 -1.94 -36.59
C GLN A 63 24.86 -0.79 -35.71
N TYR A 64 26.13 -0.39 -35.89
CA TYR A 64 26.76 0.65 -35.08
C TYR A 64 26.04 2.01 -35.20
N GLU A 65 25.71 2.44 -36.41
CA GLU A 65 25.03 3.72 -36.65
C GLU A 65 23.65 3.77 -35.98
N LYS A 66 22.86 2.70 -36.11
CA LYS A 66 21.56 2.56 -35.45
C LYS A 66 21.69 2.55 -33.93
N LYS A 67 22.72 1.88 -33.40
CA LYS A 67 22.99 1.85 -31.96
C LYS A 67 23.37 3.23 -31.42
N LEU A 68 24.15 3.99 -32.19
CA LEU A 68 24.52 5.37 -31.85
C LEU A 68 23.29 6.29 -31.83
N GLU A 69 22.42 6.18 -32.83
CA GLU A 69 21.17 6.95 -32.90
C GLU A 69 20.23 6.65 -31.71
N LEU A 70 20.01 5.37 -31.40
CA LEU A 70 19.20 4.94 -30.26
C LEU A 70 19.79 5.42 -28.92
N THR A 71 21.12 5.42 -28.80
CA THR A 71 21.81 5.92 -27.60
C THR A 71 21.61 7.43 -27.44
N ASN A 72 21.71 8.21 -28.53
CA ASN A 72 21.45 9.65 -28.50
C ASN A 72 19.99 9.96 -28.12
N SER A 73 19.04 9.20 -28.66
CA SER A 73 17.61 9.32 -28.30
C SER A 73 17.38 9.04 -26.82
N TYR A 74 18.01 7.99 -26.28
CA TYR A 74 17.92 7.66 -24.86
C TYR A 74 18.52 8.75 -23.96
N LEU A 75 19.67 9.31 -24.33
CA LEU A 75 20.27 10.43 -23.59
C LEU A 75 19.39 11.69 -23.62
N ALA A 76 18.77 12.01 -24.75
CA ALA A 76 17.83 13.12 -24.87
C ALA A 76 16.61 12.91 -23.95
N HIS A 77 16.08 11.68 -23.91
CA HIS A 77 14.99 11.31 -23.01
C HIS A 77 15.36 11.48 -21.53
N LEU A 78 16.54 11.01 -21.12
CA LEU A 78 17.02 11.17 -19.74
C LEU A 78 17.19 12.65 -19.36
N ASN A 79 17.76 13.45 -20.25
CA ASN A 79 17.92 14.89 -20.03
C ASN A 79 16.58 15.60 -19.87
N GLN A 80 15.56 15.20 -20.63
CA GLN A 80 14.22 15.75 -20.51
C GLN A 80 13.58 15.37 -19.17
N ALA A 81 13.66 14.10 -18.77
CA ALA A 81 13.16 13.64 -17.48
C ALA A 81 13.84 14.35 -16.31
N GLN A 82 15.14 14.61 -16.40
CA GLN A 82 15.88 15.38 -15.40
C GLN A 82 15.36 16.82 -15.29
N LYS A 83 15.12 17.50 -16.41
CA LYS A 83 14.57 18.86 -16.42
C LYS A 83 13.18 18.93 -15.77
N GLU A 84 12.33 17.93 -16.03
CA GLU A 84 11.00 17.84 -15.41
C GLU A 84 11.10 17.65 -13.89
N HIS A 85 11.99 16.78 -13.45
CA HIS A 85 12.27 16.56 -12.03
C HIS A 85 12.82 17.82 -11.35
N ASP A 86 13.77 18.51 -11.98
CA ASP A 86 14.35 19.76 -11.47
C ASP A 86 13.29 20.87 -11.38
N TYR A 87 12.42 20.98 -12.39
CA TYR A 87 11.28 21.90 -12.37
C TYR A 87 10.31 21.60 -11.24
N TYR A 88 9.96 20.32 -11.04
CA TYR A 88 9.11 19.90 -9.94
C TYR A 88 9.72 20.27 -8.57
N ASN A 89 11.00 19.95 -8.37
CA ASN A 89 11.69 20.26 -7.12
C ASN A 89 11.79 21.77 -6.86
N ALA A 90 12.06 22.56 -7.91
CA ALA A 90 12.06 24.01 -7.80
C ALA A 90 10.69 24.54 -7.36
N ASN A 91 9.59 24.00 -7.91
CA ASN A 91 8.24 24.38 -7.49
C ASN A 91 7.91 23.94 -6.07
N ILE A 92 8.38 22.79 -5.62
CA ILE A 92 8.23 22.36 -4.21
C ILE A 92 8.98 23.32 -3.28
N ILE A 93 10.22 23.70 -3.62
CA ILE A 93 10.99 24.68 -2.84
C ILE A 93 10.24 26.01 -2.79
N ASN A 94 9.76 26.52 -3.93
CA ASN A 94 8.99 27.76 -4.00
C ASN A 94 7.70 27.68 -3.16
N ALA A 95 6.94 26.60 -3.27
CA ALA A 95 5.73 26.40 -2.48
C ALA A 95 6.02 26.35 -0.97
N VAL A 96 7.13 25.75 -0.56
CA VAL A 96 7.59 25.76 0.84
C VAL A 96 7.97 27.18 1.28
N GLU A 97 8.71 27.93 0.48
CA GLU A 97 9.05 29.33 0.81
C GLU A 97 7.80 30.23 0.86
N ASP A 98 6.87 30.09 -0.08
CA ASP A 98 5.59 30.81 -0.10
C ASP A 98 4.75 30.47 1.15
N SER A 99 4.79 29.21 1.60
CA SER A 99 4.08 28.79 2.82
C SER A 99 4.61 29.46 4.09
N LYS A 100 5.92 29.76 4.17
CA LYS A 100 6.52 30.48 5.31
C LYS A 100 6.04 31.93 5.41
N HIS A 101 5.64 32.52 4.28
CA HIS A 101 5.18 33.90 4.20
C HIS A 101 3.65 34.02 4.18
N ASN A 102 2.91 32.90 4.25
CA ASN A 102 1.46 32.90 4.24
C ASN A 102 0.91 33.42 5.60
N PRO A 103 0.25 34.60 5.64
CA PRO A 103 -0.27 35.16 6.89
C PRO A 103 -1.49 34.39 7.45
N ASN A 104 -2.02 33.42 6.70
CA ASN A 104 -3.26 32.70 7.01
C ASN A 104 -3.02 31.21 7.36
N VAL A 105 -1.98 30.92 8.16
CA VAL A 105 -1.67 29.58 8.70
C VAL A 105 -2.91 28.92 9.34
N VAL A 106 -3.74 29.72 10.02
CA VAL A 106 -4.98 29.25 10.68
C VAL A 106 -6.01 28.71 9.68
N SER A 107 -6.24 29.40 8.56
CA SER A 107 -7.19 28.92 7.52
C SER A 107 -6.72 27.62 6.87
N SER A 108 -5.42 27.48 6.61
CA SER A 108 -4.86 26.24 6.03
C SER A 108 -4.98 25.04 6.99
N GLN A 109 -4.74 25.25 8.29
CA GLN A 109 -4.92 24.22 9.32
C GLN A 109 -6.40 23.81 9.47
N ILE A 110 -7.32 24.77 9.42
CA ILE A 110 -8.77 24.51 9.42
C ILE A 110 -9.18 23.69 8.19
N LEU A 111 -8.66 24.02 7.01
CA LEU A 111 -8.95 23.31 5.76
C LEU A 111 -8.44 21.86 5.79
N PHE A 112 -7.26 21.63 6.37
CA PHE A 112 -6.71 20.28 6.51
C PHE A 112 -7.50 19.45 7.52
N LYS A 113 -7.93 20.07 8.63
CA LYS A 113 -8.78 19.42 9.63
C LYS A 113 -10.14 19.03 9.06
N SER A 114 -10.80 19.93 8.31
CA SER A 114 -12.07 19.63 7.64
C SER A 114 -11.91 18.51 6.61
N PHE A 115 -10.82 18.51 5.84
CA PHE A 115 -10.54 17.43 4.88
C PHE A 115 -10.36 16.07 5.56
N SER A 116 -9.66 16.01 6.69
CA SER A 116 -9.50 14.79 7.48
C SER A 116 -10.85 14.27 8.03
N GLU A 117 -11.70 15.19 8.49
CA GLU A 117 -13.05 14.87 8.97
C GLU A 117 -13.95 14.37 7.84
N ASP A 118 -13.86 14.98 6.66
CA ASP A 118 -14.60 14.58 5.46
C ASP A 118 -14.18 13.19 4.99
N LEU A 119 -12.88 12.86 4.98
CA LEU A 119 -12.40 11.53 4.61
C LEU A 119 -12.92 10.44 5.56
N VAL A 120 -12.96 10.73 6.86
CA VAL A 120 -13.51 9.80 7.86
C VAL A 120 -15.00 9.60 7.65
N SER A 121 -15.73 10.70 7.41
CA SER A 121 -17.17 10.67 7.11
C SER A 121 -17.46 9.86 5.84
N ILE A 122 -16.67 10.08 4.80
CA ILE A 122 -16.71 9.34 3.53
C ILE A 122 -16.53 7.84 3.80
N VAL A 123 -15.42 7.43 4.43
CA VAL A 123 -15.11 6.01 4.66
C VAL A 123 -16.22 5.33 5.45
N ASN A 124 -16.70 5.94 6.53
CA ASN A 124 -17.77 5.39 7.36
C ASN A 124 -19.13 5.35 6.64
N ARG A 125 -19.41 6.32 5.76
CA ARG A 125 -20.65 6.34 4.96
C ARG A 125 -20.65 5.29 3.84
N PHE A 126 -19.48 4.91 3.34
CA PHE A 126 -19.34 3.88 2.30
C PHE A 126 -19.51 2.44 2.83
N THR A 127 -19.51 2.23 4.15
CA THR A 127 -19.64 0.89 4.77
C THR A 127 -20.88 0.76 5.64
N ARG A 128 -21.99 0.30 5.03
CA ARG A 128 -23.28 0.10 5.71
C ARG A 128 -23.28 -0.97 6.83
N ILE A 129 -22.23 -1.79 6.92
CA ILE A 129 -22.15 -2.96 7.83
C ILE A 129 -20.91 -2.89 8.75
N ASN A 130 -20.34 -1.70 8.99
CA ASN A 130 -19.15 -1.51 9.85
C ASN A 130 -17.89 -2.34 9.49
N PHE A 131 -17.80 -2.95 8.29
CA PHE A 131 -16.62 -3.74 7.90
C PHE A 131 -15.35 -2.91 7.73
N ASN A 132 -15.48 -1.67 7.25
CA ASN A 132 -14.38 -0.71 7.27
C ASN A 132 -14.77 0.40 8.24
N VAL A 133 -14.09 0.42 9.38
CA VAL A 133 -14.15 1.51 10.34
C VAL A 133 -12.94 2.40 10.07
N ALA A 134 -13.17 3.68 9.78
CA ALA A 134 -12.08 4.63 9.66
C ALA A 134 -11.37 4.76 11.02
N GLN A 135 -10.17 4.19 11.14
CA GLN A 135 -9.34 4.35 12.33
C GLN A 135 -8.51 5.62 12.20
N ARG A 136 -8.81 6.61 13.05
CA ARG A 136 -8.00 7.83 13.16
C ARG A 136 -6.74 7.51 13.98
N TYR A 137 -5.58 7.95 13.52
CA TYR A 137 -4.35 7.88 14.29
C TYR A 137 -4.38 8.96 15.38
N LEU A 138 -4.87 8.60 16.57
CA LEU A 138 -4.88 9.48 17.74
C LEU A 138 -3.87 8.95 18.75
N ASN A 139 -2.72 9.62 18.85
CA ASN A 139 -1.72 9.38 19.89
C ASN A 139 -1.23 7.91 20.03
N GLY A 140 -1.21 7.15 18.92
CA GLY A 140 -0.80 5.74 18.92
C GLY A 140 -1.90 4.74 19.30
N GLU A 141 -3.08 5.21 19.69
CA GLU A 141 -4.28 4.36 19.79
C GLU A 141 -4.94 4.27 18.40
N GLY A 142 -5.08 3.04 17.89
CA GLY A 142 -5.80 2.78 16.65
C GLY A 142 -5.08 1.86 15.65
N PHE A 143 -3.78 1.57 15.82
CA PHE A 143 -3.08 0.57 15.01
C PHE A 143 -2.64 -0.61 15.88
N GLN A 144 -3.29 -1.75 15.68
CA GLN A 144 -2.87 -3.00 16.26
C GLN A 144 -2.18 -3.81 15.17
N TYR A 145 -0.86 -3.98 15.30
CA TYR A 145 -0.10 -4.84 14.41
C TYR A 145 -0.29 -6.28 14.85
N TYR A 146 -0.77 -7.15 13.97
CA TYR A 146 -0.85 -8.57 14.25
C TYR A 146 0.50 -9.24 14.01
N ASP A 147 0.88 -10.13 14.91
CA ASP A 147 2.08 -10.96 14.79
C ASP A 147 1.81 -12.16 13.87
N PHE A 148 1.47 -11.87 12.61
CA PHE A 148 1.25 -12.91 11.61
C PHE A 148 2.48 -13.79 11.43
N LYS A 149 3.68 -13.22 11.63
CA LYS A 149 4.94 -13.95 11.49
C LYS A 149 5.03 -15.11 12.48
N ASN A 150 4.73 -14.88 13.76
CA ASN A 150 4.75 -15.96 14.75
C ASN A 150 3.46 -16.79 14.71
N TYR A 151 2.32 -16.16 14.45
CA TYR A 151 1.05 -16.86 14.31
C TYR A 151 1.08 -17.96 13.25
N PHE A 152 1.59 -17.67 12.05
CA PHE A 152 1.65 -18.65 10.96
C PHE A 152 2.75 -19.72 11.13
N GLN A 153 3.68 -19.56 12.08
CA GLN A 153 4.69 -20.60 12.36
C GLN A 153 4.10 -21.87 12.96
N ALA A 154 2.96 -21.79 13.63
CA ALA A 154 2.27 -22.95 14.17
C ALA A 154 1.68 -23.86 13.06
N PHE A 155 1.55 -23.35 11.83
CA PHE A 155 0.97 -24.07 10.71
C PHE A 155 2.06 -24.81 9.91
N LYS A 156 1.71 -26.00 9.43
CA LYS A 156 2.59 -26.81 8.59
C LYS A 156 2.63 -26.26 7.17
N LYS A 157 3.83 -26.15 6.61
CA LYS A 157 4.01 -25.79 5.21
C LYS A 157 3.66 -26.98 4.32
N LEU A 158 2.83 -26.75 3.32
CA LEU A 158 2.59 -27.74 2.27
C LEU A 158 3.88 -27.86 1.42
N PRO A 159 4.53 -29.04 1.37
CA PRO A 159 5.73 -29.22 0.55
C PRO A 159 5.38 -29.06 -0.92
N HIS A 160 6.30 -28.55 -1.73
CA HIS A 160 6.12 -28.41 -3.19
C HIS A 160 4.85 -27.65 -3.61
N ILE A 161 4.42 -26.65 -2.84
CA ILE A 161 3.18 -25.90 -3.10
C ILE A 161 3.06 -25.33 -4.53
N GLN A 162 4.18 -25.05 -5.20
CA GLN A 162 4.21 -24.54 -6.58
C GLN A 162 3.87 -25.60 -7.64
N LYS A 163 3.94 -26.89 -7.29
CA LYS A 163 3.59 -28.02 -8.17
C LYS A 163 2.08 -28.11 -8.39
N TYR A 164 1.30 -27.87 -7.34
CA TYR A 164 -0.14 -28.07 -7.35
C TYR A 164 -0.85 -26.85 -7.95
N HIS A 165 -1.84 -27.08 -8.81
CA HIS A 165 -2.58 -26.02 -9.50
C HIS A 165 -3.99 -25.80 -8.95
N HIS A 166 -4.49 -26.76 -8.16
CA HIS A 166 -5.85 -26.73 -7.63
C HIS A 166 -5.83 -26.94 -6.13
N PHE A 167 -6.53 -26.08 -5.39
CA PHE A 167 -6.65 -26.15 -3.93
C PHE A 167 -8.08 -25.84 -3.50
N TYR A 168 -8.56 -26.48 -2.44
CA TYR A 168 -9.75 -26.04 -1.72
C TYR A 168 -9.68 -26.34 -0.23
N PHE A 169 -10.54 -25.66 0.53
CA PHE A 169 -10.78 -25.86 1.94
C PHE A 169 -12.27 -26.10 2.17
N THR A 170 -12.62 -26.83 3.22
CA THR A 170 -14.02 -27.08 3.61
C THR A 170 -14.17 -26.94 5.12
N SER A 171 -15.33 -26.45 5.56
CA SER A 171 -15.66 -26.31 6.98
C SER A 171 -15.72 -27.67 7.70
N GLN A 172 -16.09 -28.74 6.99
CA GLN A 172 -16.14 -30.10 7.52
C GLN A 172 -14.76 -30.64 7.92
N HIS A 173 -13.70 -30.15 7.28
CA HIS A 173 -12.32 -30.58 7.49
C HIS A 173 -11.44 -29.35 7.75
N SER A 174 -11.79 -28.62 8.81
CA SER A 174 -11.04 -27.44 9.24
C SER A 174 -9.57 -27.79 9.49
N GLY A 175 -8.66 -26.98 8.95
CA GLY A 175 -7.22 -27.21 9.08
C GLY A 175 -6.61 -28.18 8.05
N ILE A 176 -7.42 -28.74 7.15
CA ILE A 176 -6.97 -29.60 6.05
C ILE A 176 -7.10 -28.83 4.73
N ILE A 177 -6.05 -28.89 3.91
CA ILE A 177 -6.09 -28.47 2.51
C ILE A 177 -6.26 -29.68 1.62
N PHE A 178 -7.09 -29.54 0.60
CA PHE A 178 -7.20 -30.51 -0.48
C PHE A 178 -6.55 -29.94 -1.72
N PHE A 179 -5.72 -30.72 -2.41
CA PHE A 179 -4.94 -30.23 -3.54
C PHE A 179 -4.73 -31.30 -4.62
N LYS A 180 -4.39 -30.86 -5.83
CA LYS A 180 -3.97 -31.74 -6.94
C LYS A 180 -3.14 -30.99 -7.99
N ASP A 181 -2.41 -31.76 -8.79
CA ASP A 181 -1.56 -31.25 -9.87
C ASP A 181 -2.41 -30.88 -11.08
N ASN A 182 -3.13 -31.84 -11.68
CA ASN A 182 -3.92 -31.64 -12.89
C ASN A 182 -5.43 -31.72 -12.63
N LEU A 183 -6.22 -31.32 -13.63
CA LEU A 183 -7.69 -31.35 -13.56
C LEU A 183 -8.28 -32.77 -13.45
N ASP A 184 -7.63 -33.75 -14.08
CA ASP A 184 -8.11 -35.14 -14.10
C ASP A 184 -7.65 -35.96 -12.87
N ASP A 185 -6.73 -35.40 -12.07
CA ASP A 185 -6.22 -36.06 -10.88
C ASP A 185 -7.28 -36.06 -9.76
N ASN A 186 -7.18 -37.06 -8.90
CA ASN A 186 -7.92 -37.09 -7.64
C ASN A 186 -7.30 -36.10 -6.64
N TYR A 187 -8.13 -35.56 -5.75
CA TYR A 187 -7.65 -34.69 -4.70
C TYR A 187 -6.90 -35.48 -3.63
N GLU A 188 -5.69 -35.03 -3.33
CA GLU A 188 -4.96 -35.39 -2.13
C GLU A 188 -5.31 -34.42 -0.99
N SER A 189 -4.96 -34.78 0.24
CA SER A 189 -5.20 -33.94 1.41
C SER A 189 -3.97 -33.82 2.29
N PHE A 190 -3.82 -32.67 2.94
CA PHE A 190 -2.71 -32.40 3.86
C PHE A 190 -3.19 -31.56 5.04
N THR A 191 -2.81 -31.97 6.25
CA THR A 191 -3.11 -31.21 7.47
C THR A 191 -2.16 -30.02 7.61
N ILE A 192 -2.66 -28.81 7.34
CA ILE A 192 -1.93 -27.55 7.55
C ILE A 192 -2.00 -27.13 9.02
N CYS A 193 -3.14 -27.33 9.69
CA CYS A 193 -3.35 -26.96 11.09
C CYS A 193 -3.47 -28.23 11.94
N PRO A 194 -2.41 -28.65 12.66
CA PRO A 194 -2.44 -29.87 13.47
C PRO A 194 -3.15 -29.72 14.83
N PHE A 195 -3.66 -28.53 15.14
CA PHE A 195 -4.34 -28.21 16.40
C PHE A 195 -5.80 -27.81 16.16
N SER A 196 -6.63 -27.90 17.20
CA SER A 196 -8.02 -27.43 17.16
C SER A 196 -8.05 -25.92 16.98
N PHE A 197 -8.54 -25.47 15.83
CA PHE A 197 -8.71 -24.05 15.55
C PHE A 197 -9.94 -23.52 16.29
N ASN A 198 -9.75 -22.54 17.18
CA ASN A 198 -10.84 -21.79 17.79
C ASN A 198 -10.83 -20.36 17.22
N ALA A 199 -11.87 -20.03 16.45
CA ALA A 199 -12.03 -18.73 15.81
C ALA A 199 -12.17 -17.57 16.81
N ASP A 200 -12.54 -17.86 18.06
CA ASP A 200 -12.70 -16.87 19.13
C ASP A 200 -11.36 -16.52 19.80
N THR A 201 -10.27 -17.19 19.44
CA THR A 201 -8.94 -16.89 19.99
C THR A 201 -8.42 -15.58 19.39
N PRO A 202 -8.10 -14.56 20.20
CA PRO A 202 -7.55 -13.31 19.69
C PRO A 202 -6.23 -13.56 18.94
N LEU A 203 -6.07 -12.92 17.78
CA LEU A 203 -4.80 -12.95 17.05
C LEU A 203 -3.71 -12.30 17.91
N PRO A 204 -2.49 -12.87 17.96
CA PRO A 204 -1.38 -12.30 18.71
C PRO A 204 -1.00 -10.95 18.11
N THR A 205 -0.66 -9.99 18.97
CA THR A 205 -0.41 -8.61 18.55
C THR A 205 1.00 -8.18 18.93
N ILE A 206 1.62 -7.41 18.04
CA ILE A 206 2.93 -6.83 18.24
C ILE A 206 2.74 -5.50 18.95
N ASP A 207 3.23 -5.42 20.19
CA ASP A 207 3.30 -4.15 20.91
C ASP A 207 4.21 -3.19 20.16
N ALA A 208 3.83 -1.90 20.13
CA ALA A 208 4.63 -0.86 19.54
C ALA A 208 6.00 -0.83 20.25
N LYS A 209 7.05 -1.28 19.55
CA LYS A 209 8.40 -1.19 20.07
C LYS A 209 8.73 0.29 20.29
N PRO A 210 9.14 0.70 21.50
CA PRO A 210 9.54 2.08 21.72
C PRO A 210 10.70 2.44 20.80
N LEU A 211 10.70 3.68 20.30
CA LEU A 211 11.79 4.20 19.50
C LEU A 211 13.09 4.10 20.31
N SER A 212 14.19 3.72 19.65
CA SER A 212 15.50 3.81 20.28
C SER A 212 15.85 5.26 20.55
N GLN A 213 16.65 5.53 21.58
CA GLN A 213 17.10 6.89 21.92
C GLN A 213 17.72 7.59 20.71
N LYS A 214 18.63 6.91 19.99
CA LYS A 214 19.24 7.43 18.77
C LYS A 214 18.19 7.82 17.73
N ARG A 215 17.15 7.01 17.55
CA ARG A 215 16.09 7.30 16.58
C ARG A 215 15.22 8.47 17.03
N GLN A 216 14.95 8.61 18.33
CA GLN A 216 14.25 9.79 18.87
C GLN A 216 15.06 11.07 18.64
N GLU A 217 16.36 11.05 18.88
CA GLU A 217 17.27 12.18 18.64
C GLU A 217 17.30 12.59 17.16
N GLU A 218 17.40 11.62 16.24
CA GLU A 218 17.34 11.86 14.79
C GLU A 218 16.01 12.51 14.38
N LEU A 219 14.88 11.97 14.83
CA LEU A 219 13.55 12.51 14.51
C LEU A 219 13.37 13.92 15.08
N TYR A 220 13.82 14.15 16.33
CA TYR A 220 13.77 15.46 16.94
C TYR A 220 14.61 16.49 16.17
N LYS A 221 15.83 16.13 15.79
CA LYS A 221 16.74 17.07 15.10
C LYS A 221 16.31 17.37 13.67
N GLU A 222 15.98 16.34 12.91
CA GLU A 222 15.80 16.46 11.45
C GLU A 222 14.34 16.71 11.05
N ILE A 223 13.36 16.33 11.89
CA ILE A 223 11.93 16.44 11.54
C ILE A 223 11.20 17.50 12.37
N ALA A 224 11.52 17.64 13.67
CA ALA A 224 10.81 18.61 14.52
C ALA A 224 10.75 20.05 13.99
N PRO A 225 11.79 20.62 13.33
CA PRO A 225 11.73 21.97 12.77
C PRO A 225 10.59 22.19 11.76
N TYR A 226 10.15 21.11 11.10
CA TYR A 226 9.13 21.14 10.05
C TYR A 226 7.74 20.77 10.57
N ILE A 227 7.59 20.46 11.86
CA ILE A 227 6.31 20.11 12.48
C ILE A 227 5.86 21.23 13.41
N ASP A 228 4.64 21.72 13.21
CA ASP A 228 4.01 22.74 14.06
C ASP A 228 3.61 22.18 15.44
N LEU A 229 3.60 23.04 16.45
CA LEU A 229 2.96 22.75 17.72
C LEU A 229 1.42 22.68 17.53
N PRO A 230 0.70 21.75 18.19
CA PRO A 230 1.17 20.84 19.24
C PRO A 230 1.72 19.50 18.74
N PHE A 231 1.65 19.22 17.43
CA PHE A 231 1.97 17.90 16.87
C PHE A 231 3.44 17.52 17.03
N ARG A 232 4.34 18.51 17.15
CA ARG A 232 5.76 18.31 17.41
C ARG A 232 6.01 17.45 18.65
N SER A 233 5.32 17.70 19.76
CA SER A 233 5.54 16.95 21.02
C SER A 233 5.04 15.50 20.95
N ILE A 234 4.08 15.23 20.05
CA ILE A 234 3.49 13.90 19.83
C ILE A 234 4.34 13.06 18.87
N ILE A 235 4.83 13.68 17.78
CA ILE A 235 5.52 12.98 16.69
C ILE A 235 7.04 12.92 16.92
N CYS A 236 7.62 13.96 17.50
CA CYS A 236 9.05 14.12 17.75
C CYS A 236 9.24 14.65 19.18
N SER A 237 8.90 13.82 20.16
CA SER A 237 9.09 14.15 21.57
C SER A 237 10.56 14.42 21.88
N GLU A 238 10.82 15.39 22.75
CA GLU A 238 12.19 15.70 23.17
C GLU A 238 12.83 14.47 23.84
N PRO A 239 14.05 14.07 23.42
CA PRO A 239 14.72 12.91 23.99
C PRO A 239 14.93 13.10 25.49
N LYS A 240 14.46 12.16 26.31
CA LYS A 240 14.74 12.18 27.75
C LYS A 240 16.23 11.95 27.95
N ILE A 241 16.95 12.98 28.41
CA ILE A 241 18.36 12.86 28.80
C ILE A 241 18.41 11.91 30.00
N GLN A 242 18.76 10.64 29.75
CA GLN A 242 19.15 9.77 30.85
C GLN A 242 20.54 10.21 31.28
N ASN A 243 20.60 10.92 32.42
CA ASN A 243 21.87 11.14 33.12
C ASN A 243 22.47 9.77 33.41
N LYS A 244 23.53 9.41 32.67
CA LYS A 244 24.36 8.24 32.98
C LYS A 244 24.89 8.42 34.40
N LYS A 245 24.42 7.57 35.32
CA LYS A 245 25.12 7.29 36.58
C LYS A 245 26.28 6.37 36.29
#